data_AF-A0A1Q3LAX1-F1
#
_entry.id   AF-A0A1Q3LAX1-F1
#
_cell.length_a   1.000
_cell.length_b   1.000
_cell.length_c   1.000
_cell.angle_alpha   90.00
_cell.angle_beta   90.00
_cell.angle_gamma   90.00
#
_symmetry.space_group_name_H-M   'P 1'
#
loop_
_entity.id
_entity.type
_entity.pdbx_description
1 polymer ?
#
loop_
_entity_poly.entity_id
_entity_poly.type
_entity_poly.pdbx_seq_one_letter_code
_entity_poly.pdbx_strand_id
1 'polypeptide(L)' 'MPTTKPIAGEAAAKATLEAKGYTKIKQLKRDNAGNWSGTAMRNNGEVAVVLDKTGNIREQ' A
#
# COMPACT_ATOMS: atom_id res chain seq x y z
N MET A 1 -17.98 2.46 -15.41
CA MET A 1 -17.79 3.38 -14.25
C MET A 1 -16.65 2.80 -13.42
N PRO A 2 -15.60 3.55 -13.05
CA PRO A 2 -14.51 3.00 -12.26
C PRO A 2 -15.03 2.72 -10.85
N THR A 3 -15.27 1.44 -10.55
CA THR A 3 -15.54 0.98 -9.19
C THR A 3 -14.36 1.38 -8.32
N THR A 4 -14.59 2.29 -7.39
CA THR A 4 -13.72 2.56 -6.25
C THR A 4 -13.62 1.26 -5.47
N LYS A 5 -12.73 0.37 -5.91
CA LYS A 5 -12.55 -0.95 -5.34
C LYS A 5 -12.00 -0.69 -3.94
N PRO A 6 -12.70 -1.08 -2.86
CA PRO A 6 -12.11 -0.99 -1.53
C PRO A 6 -10.77 -1.68 -1.64
N ILE A 7 -9.72 -1.04 -1.14
CA ILE A 7 -8.35 -1.55 -1.26
C ILE A 7 -8.12 -2.82 -0.40
N ALA A 8 -9.18 -3.58 -0.15
CA ALA A 8 -9.22 -4.84 0.58
C ALA A 8 -8.35 -5.93 -0.05
N GLY A 9 -7.91 -5.76 -1.30
CA GLY A 9 -7.02 -6.69 -2.00
C GLY A 9 -5.61 -6.13 -2.16
N GLU A 10 -4.63 -7.00 -1.99
CA GLU A 10 -3.20 -6.73 -2.16
C GLU A 10 -2.89 -6.01 -3.49
N ALA A 11 -3.64 -6.32 -4.55
CA ALA A 11 -3.53 -5.67 -5.85
C ALA A 11 -3.83 -4.16 -5.82
N ALA A 12 -4.83 -3.73 -5.04
CA ALA A 12 -5.17 -2.31 -4.93
C ALA A 12 -4.14 -1.56 -4.09
N ALA A 13 -3.60 -2.24 -3.07
CA ALA A 13 -2.50 -1.70 -2.30
C ALA A 13 -1.27 -1.48 -3.16
N LYS A 14 -0.89 -2.51 -3.92
CA LYS A 14 0.20 -2.47 -4.88
C LYS A 14 0.02 -1.36 -5.91
N ALA A 15 -1.16 -1.24 -6.49
CA ALA A 15 -1.46 -0.18 -7.46
C ALA A 15 -1.29 1.23 -6.88
N THR A 16 -1.71 1.45 -5.63
CA THR A 16 -1.58 2.78 -4.99
C THR A 16 -0.11 3.08 -4.67
N LEU A 17 0.63 2.07 -4.23
CA LEU A 17 2.07 2.14 -3.98
C LEU A 17 2.84 2.43 -5.28
N GLU A 18 2.56 1.70 -6.35
CA GLU A 18 3.14 1.95 -7.68
C GLU A 18 2.80 3.36 -8.20
N ALA A 19 1.58 3.85 -7.98
CA ALA A 19 1.16 5.20 -8.36
C ALA A 19 1.91 6.32 -7.63
N LYS A 20 2.44 6.04 -6.42
CA LYS A 20 3.29 6.97 -5.67
C LYS A 20 4.80 6.79 -5.94
N GLY A 21 5.16 5.81 -6.78
CA GLY A 21 6.55 5.48 -7.10
C GLY A 21 7.21 4.51 -6.12
N TYR A 22 6.44 3.82 -5.28
CA TYR A 22 6.95 2.72 -4.48
C TYR A 22 7.08 1.47 -5.35
N THR A 23 8.17 0.75 -5.17
CA THR A 23 8.52 -0.47 -5.89
C THR A 23 9.01 -1.51 -4.90
N LYS A 24 9.11 -2.78 -5.31
CA LYS A 24 9.54 -3.88 -4.42
C LYS A 24 8.84 -3.90 -3.05
N ILE A 25 7.51 -3.84 -3.07
CA ILE A 25 6.70 -3.96 -1.87
C ILE A 25 6.86 -5.39 -1.32
N LYS A 26 7.25 -5.50 -0.06
CA LYS A 26 7.51 -6.73 0.68
C LYS A 26 6.77 -6.67 2.01
N GLN A 27 6.54 -7.84 2.59
CA GLN A 27 5.92 -7.95 3.93
C GLN A 27 4.56 -7.23 4.02
N LEU A 28 3.84 -7.09 2.90
CA LEU A 28 2.53 -6.46 2.88
C LEU A 28 1.51 -7.38 3.55
N LYS A 29 1.10 -7.01 4.74
CA LYS A 29 0.16 -7.74 5.58
C LYS A 29 -1.03 -6.86 5.88
N ARG A 30 -2.22 -7.47 5.80
CA ARG A 30 -3.43 -6.81 6.27
C ARG A 30 -3.54 -6.93 7.80
N ASP A 31 -3.65 -5.78 8.44
CA ASP A 31 -3.87 -5.61 9.85
C ASP A 31 -5.35 -5.78 10.22
N ASN A 32 -5.62 -6.03 11.50
CA ASN A 32 -6.98 -6.32 11.98
C ASN A 32 -7.92 -5.11 11.84
N ALA A 33 -7.36 -3.90 11.72
CA ALA A 33 -8.08 -2.66 11.39
C ALA A 33 -8.57 -2.60 9.92
N GLY A 34 -8.10 -3.51 9.06
CA GLY A 34 -8.33 -3.51 7.62
C GLY A 34 -7.31 -2.68 6.84
N ASN A 35 -6.22 -2.27 7.49
CA ASN A 35 -5.13 -1.53 6.88
C ASN A 35 -4.06 -2.50 6.37
N TRP A 36 -3.32 -2.12 5.34
CA TRP A 36 -2.24 -2.89 4.76
C TRP A 36 -0.91 -2.29 5.17
N SER A 37 -0.17 -2.98 6.01
CA SER A 37 1.13 -2.58 6.52
C SER A 37 2.20 -3.39 5.80
N GLY A 38 3.26 -2.77 5.29
CA GLY A 38 4.36 -3.48 4.66
C GLY A 38 5.56 -2.58 4.48
N THR A 39 6.57 -3.08 3.78
CA THR A 39 7.78 -2.32 3.47
C THR A 39 7.87 -2.16 1.96
N ALA A 40 8.16 -0.97 1.47
CA ALA A 40 8.34 -0.74 0.04
C ALA A 40 9.61 0.08 -0.22
N MET A 41 10.23 -0.10 -1.38
CA MET A 41 11.35 0.74 -1.80
C MET A 41 10.83 1.96 -2.54
N ARG A 42 11.22 3.15 -2.08
CA ARG A 42 10.99 4.41 -2.78
C ARG A 42 12.29 5.18 -2.84
N ASN A 43 12.66 5.63 -4.03
CA ASN A 43 13.83 6.47 -4.23
C ASN A 43 15.14 5.86 -3.65
N ASN A 44 15.32 4.55 -3.84
CA ASN A 44 16.44 3.75 -3.32
C ASN A 44 16.51 3.66 -1.78
N GLY A 45 15.50 4.15 -1.06
CA GLY A 45 15.29 3.94 0.38
C GLY A 45 14.19 2.92 0.62
N GLU A 46 14.44 1.96 1.51
CA GLU A 46 13.38 1.12 2.05
C GLU A 46 12.58 1.93 3.06
N VAL A 47 11.27 2.02 2.85
CA VAL A 47 10.34 2.79 3.68
C VAL A 47 9.18 1.90 4.11
N ALA A 48 8.84 1.96 5.38
CA ALA A 48 7.65 1.26 5.87
C ALA A 48 6.42 2.00 5.35
N VAL A 49 5.47 1.29 4.78
CA VAL A 49 4.25 1.85 4.20
C VAL A 49 3.04 1.20 4.85
N VAL A 50 2.12 2.04 5.30
CA VAL A 50 0.83 1.64 5.85
C VAL A 50 -0.24 2.26 4.97
N LEU A 51 -0.99 1.42 4.30
CA LEU A 51 -2.07 1.80 3.44
C LEU A 51 -3.40 1.52 4.14
N ASP A 52 -4.18 2.57 4.35
CA ASP A 52 -5.48 2.48 5.00
C ASP A 52 -6.58 2.10 4.01
N LYS A 53 -7.63 1.37 4.44
CA LYS A 53 -8.76 0.87 3.60
C LYS A 53 -9.46 1.92 2.72
N THR A 54 -9.18 3.18 3.00
CA THR A 54 -9.63 4.39 2.29
C THR A 54 -8.73 4.78 1.09
N GLY A 55 -7.59 4.10 0.88
CA GLY A 55 -6.60 4.43 -0.13
C GLY A 55 -5.50 5.39 0.34
N ASN A 56 -5.42 5.67 1.64
CA ASN A 56 -4.41 6.57 2.20
C ASN A 56 -3.11 5.82 2.52
N ILE A 57 -2.00 6.20 1.88
CA ILE A 57 -0.67 5.66 2.19
C ILE A 57 -0.01 6.54 3.25
N ARG A 58 0.59 5.90 4.24
CA ARG A 58 1.40 6.49 5.30
C ARG A 58 2.77 5.83 5.28
N GLU A 59 3.79 6.56 4.85
CA GLU A 59 5.17 6.10 4.97
C GLU A 59 5.72 6.50 6.36
N GLN A 60 6.50 5.61 6.98
CA GLN A 60 7.16 5.80 8.28
C GLN A 60 8.66 5.53 8.17
#